data_AF-A0AA35TNR5-F1
#
_entry.id   AF-A0AA35TNR5-F1
#
_cell.length_a   1.000
_cell.length_b   1.000
_cell.length_c   1.000
_cell.angle_alpha   90.00
_cell.angle_beta   90.00
_cell.angle_gamma   90.00
#
_symmetry.space_group_name_H-M   'P 1'
#
loop_
_entity.id
_entity.type
_entity.pdbx_description
1 polymer ?
#
loop_
_entity_poly.entity_id
_entity_poly.type
_entity_poly.pdbx_seq_one_letter_code
_entity_poly.pdbx_strand_id
1 'polypeptide(L)'
;MGFTSGSSHSDSDDLPYLSVDLSNHEKGSARFPNNPGKDMLKNKGDFWKFSLKSDLKLKKSCITKADINKIVVHNGGNDGWKIESIFTILRSGWYYTVVTADVGLNTIVDGNPVGTNSFH
;
A
#
# COMPACT_ATOMS: atom_id res chain seq x y z
N MET A 1 3.61 2.11 4.05
CA MET A 1 4.92 1.59 4.47
C MET A 1 4.87 0.09 4.36
N GLY A 2 5.83 -0.53 3.68
CA GLY A 2 5.92 -1.98 3.57
C GLY A 2 7.28 -2.48 4.06
N PHE A 3 7.30 -3.65 4.67
CA PHE A 3 8.52 -4.34 5.10
C PHE A 3 8.64 -5.65 4.32
N THR A 4 9.72 -5.79 3.55
CA THR A 4 10.01 -7.01 2.80
C THR A 4 10.62 -8.06 3.73
N SER A 5 10.12 -9.28 3.66
CA SER A 5 10.58 -10.38 4.51
C SER A 5 12.06 -10.71 4.33
N GLY A 6 12.65 -11.35 5.35
CA GLY A 6 14.03 -11.88 5.32
C GLY A 6 14.21 -13.21 4.60
N SER A 7 13.27 -13.64 3.75
CA SER A 7 13.35 -14.91 3.00
C SER A 7 14.16 -14.75 1.70
N SER A 8 14.64 -15.86 1.11
CA SER A 8 15.15 -15.87 -0.27
C SER A 8 14.03 -15.56 -1.28
N HIS A 9 14.33 -14.83 -2.36
CA HIS A 9 13.36 -14.43 -3.41
C HIS A 9 12.17 -13.63 -2.85
N SER A 10 12.46 -12.70 -1.93
CA SER A 10 11.45 -11.86 -1.30
C SER A 10 11.34 -10.47 -1.95
N ASP A 11 12.39 -10.07 -2.67
CA ASP A 11 12.47 -8.87 -3.48
C ASP A 11 11.72 -9.01 -4.80
N SER A 12 11.29 -7.87 -5.34
CA SER A 12 10.65 -7.77 -6.65
C SER A 12 11.15 -6.49 -7.32
N ASP A 13 11.34 -6.53 -8.64
CA ASP A 13 11.61 -5.36 -9.47
C ASP A 13 10.35 -4.86 -10.21
N ASP A 14 9.23 -5.58 -10.08
CA ASP A 14 7.92 -5.14 -10.54
C ASP A 14 7.40 -4.00 -9.66
N LEU A 15 6.79 -2.99 -10.29
CA LEU A 15 6.24 -1.84 -9.57
C LEU A 15 4.80 -2.14 -9.10
N PRO A 16 4.57 -2.45 -7.80
CA PRO A 16 3.22 -2.67 -7.30
C PRO A 16 2.37 -1.42 -7.46
N TYR A 17 1.06 -1.59 -7.35
CA TYR A 17 0.13 -0.47 -7.32
C TYR A 17 -0.83 -0.56 -6.14
N LEU A 18 -1.19 0.61 -5.63
CA LEU A 18 -2.15 0.80 -4.56
C LEU A 18 -3.51 1.08 -5.19
N SER A 19 -4.57 0.49 -4.64
CA SER A 19 -5.94 0.94 -4.87
C SER A 19 -6.62 1.27 -3.55
N VAL A 20 -7.44 2.33 -3.57
CA VAL A 20 -8.22 2.81 -2.44
C VAL A 20 -9.68 2.89 -2.88
N ASP A 21 -10.57 2.29 -2.09
CA ASP A 21 -12.01 2.39 -2.23
C ASP A 21 -12.56 3.16 -1.03
N LEU A 22 -13.34 4.20 -1.31
CA LEU A 22 -13.96 5.03 -0.29
C LEU A 22 -15.39 4.55 0.01
N SER A 23 -15.92 4.91 1.17
CA SER A 23 -17.29 4.58 1.58
C SER A 23 -18.38 5.17 0.68
N ASN A 24 -18.04 6.22 -0.10
CA ASN A 24 -18.91 6.80 -1.13
C ASN A 24 -18.75 6.13 -2.52
N HIS A 25 -18.09 4.97 -2.59
CA HIS A 25 -17.78 4.21 -3.81
C HIS A 25 -16.83 4.90 -4.79
N GLU A 26 -16.22 6.03 -4.40
CA GLU A 26 -15.14 6.62 -5.17
C GLU A 26 -13.88 5.77 -5.06
N LYS A 27 -13.24 5.52 -6.20
CA LYS A 27 -12.05 4.66 -6.30
C LYS A 27 -10.88 5.43 -6.88
N GLY A 28 -9.70 5.16 -6.34
CA GLY A 28 -8.43 5.70 -6.81
C GLY A 28 -7.35 4.65 -6.84
N SER A 29 -6.41 4.77 -7.77
CA SER A 29 -5.28 3.85 -7.87
C SER A 29 -4.01 4.56 -8.34
N ALA A 30 -2.86 4.16 -7.81
CA ALA A 30 -1.57 4.74 -8.15
C ALA A 30 -0.48 3.67 -8.10
N ARG A 31 0.45 3.70 -9.07
CA ARG A 31 1.66 2.88 -9.01
C ARG A 31 2.58 3.39 -7.91
N PHE A 32 3.28 2.49 -7.24
CA PHE A 32 4.29 2.86 -6.27
C PHE A 32 5.39 3.64 -7.00
N PRO A 33 5.79 4.82 -6.50
CA PRO A 33 6.89 5.54 -7.09
C PRO A 33 8.18 4.76 -6.89
N ASN A 34 9.02 4.74 -7.92
CA ASN A 34 10.37 4.19 -7.82
C ASN A 34 11.23 5.19 -7.05
N ASN A 35 11.51 4.93 -5.78
CA ASN A 35 12.33 5.82 -4.98
C ASN A 35 13.81 5.70 -5.38
N PRO A 36 14.64 6.73 -5.14
CA PRO A 36 16.09 6.61 -5.31
C PRO A 36 16.66 5.48 -4.44
N GLY A 37 17.21 4.44 -5.09
CA GLY A 37 17.64 3.19 -4.45
C GLY A 37 16.90 1.98 -5.03
N LYS A 38 17.21 0.78 -4.55
CA LYS A 38 16.37 -0.40 -4.85
C LYS A 38 15.29 -0.51 -3.78
N ASP A 39 14.04 -0.41 -4.18
CA ASP A 39 12.88 -0.63 -3.34
C ASP A 39 12.64 -2.13 -3.13
N MET A 40 11.86 -2.48 -2.09
CA MET A 40 11.40 -3.84 -1.83
C MET A 40 12.53 -4.86 -1.59
N LEU A 41 13.75 -4.41 -1.28
CA LEU A 41 14.85 -5.32 -0.94
C LEU A 41 14.54 -6.12 0.32
N LYS A 42 15.03 -7.36 0.35
CA LYS A 42 15.03 -8.23 1.53
C LYS A 42 15.44 -7.48 2.82
N ASN A 43 14.68 -7.64 3.90
CA ASN A 43 14.89 -6.98 5.21
C ASN A 43 14.87 -5.45 5.17
N LYS A 44 14.26 -4.84 4.15
CA LYS A 44 14.12 -3.38 4.04
C LYS A 44 12.70 -2.95 4.37
N GLY A 45 12.61 -1.83 5.08
CA GLY A 45 11.38 -1.06 5.22
C GLY A 45 11.38 0.09 4.22
N ASP A 46 10.31 0.19 3.43
CA ASP A 46 10.13 1.25 2.43
C ASP A 46 8.89 2.08 2.73
N PHE A 47 9.01 3.39 2.50
CA PHE A 47 7.93 4.35 2.71
C PHE A 47 7.59 5.05 1.40
N TRP A 48 6.35 4.87 0.95
CA TRP A 48 5.81 5.55 -0.21
C TRP A 48 4.73 6.54 0.24
N LYS A 49 4.74 7.72 -0.37
CA LYS A 49 3.76 8.78 -0.13
C LYS A 49 2.91 8.96 -1.37
N PHE A 50 1.59 8.94 -1.16
CA PHE A 50 0.60 9.17 -2.20
C PHE A 50 -0.25 10.40 -1.85
N SER A 51 -0.47 11.25 -2.84
CA SER A 51 -1.42 12.34 -2.83
C SER A 51 -2.78 11.83 -3.30
N LEU A 52 -3.80 12.04 -2.46
CA LEU A 52 -5.18 11.61 -2.74
C LEU A 52 -5.70 12.20 -4.06
N LYS A 53 -5.35 13.45 -4.36
CA LYS A 53 -5.81 14.16 -5.56
C LYS A 53 -4.91 13.94 -6.77
N SER A 54 -3.59 14.08 -6.62
CA SER A 54 -2.69 14.03 -7.79
C SER A 54 -2.37 12.62 -8.23
N ASP A 55 -2.27 11.68 -7.28
CA ASP A 55 -1.78 10.33 -7.58
C ASP A 55 -2.97 9.38 -7.69
N LEU A 56 -3.84 9.35 -6.68
CA LEU A 56 -5.03 8.50 -6.64
C LEU A 56 -6.23 9.08 -7.40
N LYS A 57 -6.16 10.34 -7.84
CA LYS A 57 -7.22 11.03 -8.61
C LYS A 57 -8.59 11.07 -7.92
N LEU A 58 -8.62 10.99 -6.59
CA LEU A 58 -9.84 11.14 -5.80
C LEU A 58 -10.33 12.60 -5.85
N LYS A 59 -11.62 12.78 -6.09
CA LYS A 59 -12.32 14.07 -6.14
C LYS A 59 -12.60 14.59 -4.73
N LYS A 60 -12.83 13.70 -3.76
CA LYS A 60 -12.99 14.10 -2.36
C LYS A 60 -11.69 14.70 -1.83
N SER A 61 -11.74 15.98 -1.44
CA SER A 61 -10.58 16.75 -0.97
C SER A 61 -10.25 16.51 0.51
N CYS A 62 -11.24 16.12 1.30
CA CYS A 62 -11.11 15.87 2.74
C CYS A 62 -11.51 14.43 3.03
N ILE A 63 -10.53 13.55 3.20
CA ILE A 63 -10.73 12.12 3.50
C ILE A 63 -10.27 11.89 4.94
N THR A 64 -11.11 11.21 5.71
CA THR A 64 -10.82 10.73 7.07
C THR A 64 -10.66 9.21 7.06
N LYS A 65 -10.23 8.62 8.18
CA LYS A 65 -10.17 7.16 8.31
C LYS A 65 -11.52 6.50 8.03
N ALA A 66 -12.63 7.10 8.48
CA ALA A 66 -13.99 6.56 8.30
C ALA A 66 -14.47 6.59 6.84
N ASP A 67 -13.82 7.38 5.99
CA ASP A 67 -14.15 7.44 4.57
C ASP A 67 -13.49 6.30 3.78
N ILE A 68 -12.53 5.59 4.36
CA ILE A 68 -11.78 4.54 3.67
C ILE A 68 -12.48 3.21 3.92
N ASN A 69 -13.01 2.61 2.86
CA ASN A 69 -13.65 1.30 2.91
C ASN A 69 -12.62 0.18 2.72
N LYS A 70 -11.69 0.34 1.77
CA LYS A 70 -10.68 -0.69 1.46
C LYS A 70 -9.40 -0.07 0.93
N ILE A 71 -8.28 -0.66 1.32
CA ILE A 71 -6.97 -0.40 0.70
C ILE A 71 -6.39 -1.74 0.25
N VAL A 72 -5.88 -1.80 -0.99
CA VAL A 72 -5.36 -3.03 -1.58
C VAL A 72 -4.05 -2.73 -2.29
N VAL A 73 -3.05 -3.57 -2.03
CA VAL A 73 -1.80 -3.60 -2.78
C VAL A 73 -1.83 -4.76 -3.75
N HIS A 74 -1.54 -4.44 -5.01
CA HIS A 74 -1.55 -5.38 -6.10
C HIS A 74 -0.13 -5.56 -6.63
N ASN A 75 0.16 -6.76 -7.13
CA ASN A 75 1.41 -6.96 -7.86
C ASN A 75 1.39 -6.13 -9.16
N GLY A 76 2.56 -5.58 -9.51
CA GLY A 76 2.79 -4.85 -10.75
C GLY A 76 3.07 -5.72 -11.96
N GLY A 77 3.47 -6.98 -11.73
CA GLY A 77 3.84 -7.93 -12.77
C GLY A 77 3.82 -9.38 -12.30
N ASN A 78 4.82 -10.16 -12.71
CA ASN A 78 4.90 -11.60 -12.48
C ASN A 78 5.80 -11.96 -11.29
N ASP A 79 6.68 -11.06 -10.87
CA ASP A 79 7.63 -11.30 -9.81
C ASP A 79 6.97 -10.95 -8.47
N GLY A 80 6.74 -11.99 -7.67
CA GLY A 80 6.01 -11.87 -6.42
C GLY A 80 6.78 -11.10 -5.36
N TRP A 81 6.14 -10.13 -4.71
CA TRP A 81 6.74 -9.41 -3.58
C TRP A 81 6.32 -10.07 -2.25
N LYS A 82 7.27 -10.58 -1.46
CA LYS A 82 6.95 -11.21 -0.16
C LYS A 82 6.95 -10.20 0.98
N ILE A 83 5.76 -9.71 1.29
CA ILE A 83 5.52 -8.70 2.32
C ILE A 83 5.40 -9.37 3.69
N GLU A 84 6.22 -8.93 4.65
CA GLU A 84 6.11 -9.34 6.04
C GLU A 84 5.06 -8.52 6.78
N SER A 85 5.08 -7.20 6.57
CA SER A 85 4.08 -6.30 7.13
C SER A 85 3.86 -5.06 6.27
N ILE A 86 2.64 -4.53 6.33
CA ILE A 86 2.26 -3.29 5.66
C ILE A 86 1.43 -2.41 6.60
N PHE A 87 1.74 -1.13 6.59
CA PHE A 87 1.03 -0.10 7.35
C PHE A 87 0.60 1.00 6.40
N THR A 88 -0.67 1.40 6.51
CA THR A 88 -1.18 2.58 5.81
C THR A 88 -1.46 3.68 6.80
N ILE A 89 -0.90 4.86 6.53
CA ILE A 89 -1.01 6.04 7.39
C ILE A 89 -1.70 7.14 6.58
N LEU A 90 -2.76 7.70 7.13
CA LEU A 90 -3.45 8.86 6.57
C LEU A 90 -3.04 10.11 7.33
N ARG A 91 -2.72 11.18 6.59
CA ARG A 91 -2.50 12.52 7.16
C ARG A 91 -3.77 13.34 6.98
N SER A 92 -4.30 13.88 8.07
CA SER A 92 -5.40 14.84 8.07
C SER A 92 -4.98 16.11 8.81
N GLY A 93 -4.70 17.18 8.07
CA GLY A 93 -4.11 18.40 8.60
C GLY A 93 -2.70 18.16 9.19
N TRP A 94 -2.57 18.36 10.50
CA TRP A 94 -1.33 18.14 11.26
C TRP A 94 -1.23 16.74 11.89
N TYR A 95 -2.30 15.95 11.81
CA TYR A 95 -2.37 14.64 12.46
C TYR A 95 -2.07 13.51 11.47
N TYR A 96 -1.42 12.47 11.98
CA TYR A 96 -1.22 11.20 11.29
C TYR A 96 -2.00 10.12 12.02
N THR A 97 -2.69 9.27 11.27
CA THR A 97 -3.51 8.18 11.82
C THR A 97 -3.22 6.90 11.05
N VAL A 98 -2.96 5.82 11.78
CA VAL A 98 -2.86 4.48 11.18
C VAL A 98 -4.25 4.02 10.75
N VAL A 99 -4.40 3.77 9.47
CA VAL A 99 -5.65 3.31 8.85
C VAL A 99 -5.71 1.79 8.85
N THR A 100 -4.64 1.15 8.35
CA THR A 100 -4.47 -0.30 8.33
C THR A 100 -3.09 -0.69 8.85
N ALA A 101 -3.02 -1.83 9.50
CA ALA A 101 -1.81 -2.41 10.05
C ALA A 101 -1.91 -3.94 9.92
N ASP A 102 -1.34 -4.47 8.85
CA ASP A 102 -1.34 -5.90 8.57
C ASP A 102 0.07 -6.42 8.83
N VAL A 103 0.24 -7.06 9.98
CA VAL A 103 1.51 -7.58 10.48
C VAL A 103 1.56 -9.10 10.37
N GLY A 104 2.73 -9.65 10.06
CA GLY A 104 2.90 -11.10 9.94
C GLY A 104 2.21 -11.72 8.73
N LEU A 105 1.93 -10.92 7.69
CA LEU A 105 1.31 -11.37 6.45
C LEU A 105 2.07 -12.56 5.85
N ASN A 106 3.41 -12.51 5.88
CA ASN A 106 4.32 -13.56 5.35
C ASN A 106 3.88 -14.13 3.99
N THR A 107 3.16 -13.34 3.21
CA THR A 107 2.44 -13.74 2.00
C THR A 107 3.13 -13.11 0.80
N ILE A 108 3.18 -13.85 -0.31
CA ILE A 108 3.70 -13.37 -1.58
C ILE A 108 2.57 -12.68 -2.32
N VAL A 109 2.81 -11.47 -2.82
CA VAL A 109 1.90 -10.80 -3.75
C VAL A 109 2.26 -11.24 -5.17
N ASP A 110 1.77 -12.41 -5.61
CA ASP A 110 2.05 -13.04 -6.91
C ASP A 110 0.76 -13.20 -7.76
N GLY A 111 0.32 -12.14 -8.42
CA GLY A 111 -0.93 -12.16 -9.20
C GLY A 111 -2.22 -12.22 -8.35
N ASN A 112 -2.11 -12.56 -7.06
CA ASN A 112 -3.17 -12.39 -6.05
C ASN A 112 -2.91 -11.11 -5.24
N PRO A 113 -3.84 -10.15 -5.20
CA PRO A 113 -3.64 -8.91 -4.49
C PRO A 113 -3.78 -9.10 -2.98
N VAL A 114 -2.94 -8.40 -2.21
CA VAL A 114 -3.06 -8.35 -0.74
C VAL A 114 -4.00 -7.20 -0.38
N GLY A 115 -5.22 -7.57 0.00
CA GLY A 115 -6.19 -6.63 0.57
C GLY A 115 -5.89 -6.40 2.04
N THR A 116 -5.69 -5.15 2.42
CA THR A 116 -5.77 -4.76 3.84
C THR A 116 -7.24 -4.56 4.14
N ASN A 117 -7.84 -5.45 4.93
CA ASN A 117 -9.24 -5.31 5.32
C ASN A 117 -9.34 -4.24 6.40
N SER A 118 -10.26 -3.30 6.21
CA SER A 118 -10.64 -2.32 7.23
C SER A 118 -11.43 -3.02 8.34
N PHE A 119 -11.05 -2.73 9.58
CA PHE A 119 -11.50 -3.33 10.84
C PHE A 119 -13.02 -3.24 11.10
N HIS A 120 -13.54 -4.20 11.88
CA HIS A 120 -14.67 -3.99 12.78
C HIS A 120 -14.28 -3.04 13.92
#